data_AF-A0A1G0SR67-F1
#
_entry.id   AF-A0A1G0SR67-F1
#
_cell.length_a   1.000
_cell.length_b   1.000
_cell.length_c   1.000
_cell.angle_alpha   90.00
_cell.angle_beta   90.00
_cell.angle_gamma   90.00
#
_symmetry.space_group_name_H-M   'P 1'
#
loop_
_entity.id
_entity.type
_entity.pdbx_description
1 polymer ?
#
loop_
_entity_poly.entity_id
_entity_poly.type
_entity_poly.pdbx_seq_one_letter_code
_entity_poly.pdbx_strand_id
1 'polypeptide(L)'
;MLIDISTSSPPYKVVQEKAAVELKKRMSVRPAIGRLIDTASVHSGINSRYIVIPDAEENVENKFYSNNGNYIKPDTQVRMNEYEKWAKKLSKDAVSKLLEENNFNPSKIERLITISCTGFFAPGLDYYLIEEFGIPQKVKRTNIGFMGCAASITGFNSVFEALTSAKEKELNILLVSVELCSLHLQTEPTRDNILANMIFADGCAAALFSNSPNFSPGNKFKIVGIDTFLFNNSAEYMGWKIGNFGFEMILSPELPKIILESACPELQKIISSKNINKNGIKYWALHPGGRAILDSLQNGLGLTDEQMVSSRNVLKNFGNMSSASILFVIKEILKTSELKKDEYCCAVAFGPGLTMETALLQVV
;
A
#
# COMPACT_ATOMS: atom_id res chain seq x y z
N MET A 1 5.94 16.09 -11.42
CA MET A 1 6.11 14.75 -12.02
C MET A 1 6.47 13.79 -10.90
N LEU A 2 5.97 12.56 -10.96
CA LEU A 2 6.55 11.40 -10.28
C LEU A 2 7.82 11.03 -11.02
N ILE A 3 8.96 11.19 -10.36
CA ILE A 3 10.29 10.96 -10.91
C ILE A 3 10.63 9.48 -10.88
N ASP A 4 10.48 8.86 -9.72
CA ASP A 4 10.81 7.45 -9.51
C ASP A 4 10.15 6.91 -8.23
N ILE A 5 10.10 5.58 -8.12
CA ILE A 5 9.65 4.84 -6.94
C ILE A 5 10.66 3.74 -6.61
N SER A 6 11.17 3.77 -5.37
CA SER A 6 11.91 2.65 -4.79
C SER A 6 11.01 1.86 -3.82
N THR A 7 11.40 0.63 -3.55
CA THR A 7 10.64 -0.29 -2.71
C THR A 7 11.59 -1.09 -1.83
N SER A 8 11.16 -1.38 -0.60
CA SER A 8 11.83 -2.27 0.34
C SER A 8 10.82 -3.28 0.91
N SER A 9 11.25 -4.52 1.06
CA SER A 9 10.48 -5.61 1.66
C SER A 9 11.28 -6.21 2.80
N PRO A 10 10.63 -6.65 3.89
CA PRO A 10 11.33 -7.30 4.99
C PRO A 10 11.90 -8.67 4.57
N PRO A 11 12.82 -9.25 5.35
CA PRO A 11 13.62 -10.39 4.89
C PRO A 11 12.85 -11.71 4.84
N TYR A 12 11.76 -11.86 5.59
CA TYR A 12 11.06 -13.15 5.71
C TYR A 12 10.01 -13.31 4.62
N LYS A 13 10.35 -14.10 3.61
CA LYS A 13 9.43 -14.46 2.52
C LYS A 13 8.67 -15.73 2.88
N VAL A 14 7.36 -15.60 3.08
CA VAL A 14 6.49 -16.71 3.47
C VAL A 14 5.59 -17.10 2.29
N VAL A 15 5.70 -18.35 1.85
CA VAL A 15 4.77 -18.92 0.86
C VAL A 15 3.38 -19.10 1.47
N GLN A 16 2.35 -18.87 0.66
CA GLN A 16 0.98 -18.75 1.12
C GLN A 16 0.46 -20.03 1.82
N GLU A 17 0.86 -21.20 1.34
CA GLU A 17 0.54 -22.49 1.95
C GLU A 17 1.13 -22.62 3.37
N LYS A 18 2.38 -22.18 3.56
CA LYS A 18 3.05 -22.18 4.87
C LYS A 18 2.35 -21.24 5.84
N ALA A 19 1.95 -20.06 5.38
CA ALA A 19 1.17 -19.11 6.17
C ALA A 19 -0.18 -19.71 6.63
N ALA A 20 -0.85 -20.47 5.77
CA ALA A 20 -2.11 -21.15 6.09
C ALA A 20 -1.91 -22.26 7.14
N VAL A 21 -0.85 -23.06 7.00
CA VAL A 21 -0.48 -24.08 8.01
C VAL A 21 -0.21 -23.45 9.37
N GLU A 22 0.56 -22.36 9.40
CA GLU A 22 0.90 -21.66 10.64
C GLU A 22 -0.34 -21.02 11.29
N LEU A 23 -1.23 -20.41 10.50
CA LEU A 23 -2.47 -19.83 11.02
C LEU A 23 -3.40 -20.89 11.63
N LYS A 24 -3.51 -22.08 11.01
CA LYS A 24 -4.29 -23.19 11.56
C LYS A 24 -3.81 -23.60 12.94
N LYS A 25 -2.50 -23.63 13.17
CA LYS A 25 -1.95 -23.98 14.48
C LYS A 25 -2.29 -22.90 15.53
N ARG A 26 -2.18 -21.61 15.17
CA ARG A 26 -2.47 -20.48 16.06
C ARG A 26 -3.94 -20.40 16.49
N MET A 27 -4.85 -20.68 15.58
CA MET A 27 -6.30 -20.59 15.81
C MET A 27 -6.89 -21.84 16.49
N SER A 28 -6.06 -22.82 16.90
CA SER A 28 -6.47 -24.06 17.58
C SER A 28 -7.65 -24.75 16.89
N VAL A 29 -7.54 -24.92 15.57
CA VAL A 29 -8.72 -25.05 14.71
C VAL A 29 -9.49 -26.36 14.85
N ARG A 30 -10.81 -26.22 14.99
CA ARG A 30 -11.78 -27.26 14.61
C ARG A 30 -11.72 -27.48 13.08
N PRO A 31 -12.07 -28.67 12.56
CA PRO A 31 -11.99 -28.97 11.12
C PRO A 31 -12.67 -27.95 10.19
N ALA A 32 -13.77 -27.33 10.62
CA ALA A 32 -14.47 -26.32 9.84
C ALA A 32 -13.66 -25.03 9.63
N ILE A 33 -12.98 -24.53 10.66
CA ILE A 33 -12.13 -23.33 10.55
C ILE A 33 -10.89 -23.62 9.71
N GLY A 34 -10.31 -24.81 9.84
CA GLY A 34 -9.19 -25.25 9.00
C GLY A 34 -9.53 -25.16 7.50
N ARG A 35 -10.72 -25.66 7.11
CA ARG A 35 -11.19 -25.55 5.72
C ARG A 35 -11.37 -24.10 5.25
N LEU A 36 -11.85 -23.20 6.10
CA LEU A 36 -11.98 -21.78 5.73
C LEU A 36 -10.62 -21.13 5.48
N ILE A 37 -9.61 -21.46 6.28
CA ILE A 37 -8.23 -20.98 6.08
C ILE A 37 -7.66 -21.52 4.77
N ASP A 38 -7.86 -22.82 4.48
CA ASP A 38 -7.40 -23.43 3.25
C ASP A 38 -8.06 -22.79 2.02
N THR A 39 -9.38 -22.55 2.06
CA THR A 39 -10.11 -21.82 1.01
C THR A 39 -9.58 -20.39 0.84
N ALA A 40 -9.37 -19.66 1.94
CA ALA A 40 -8.84 -18.30 1.88
C ALA A 40 -7.43 -18.27 1.29
N SER A 41 -6.59 -19.26 1.61
CA SER A 41 -5.24 -19.41 1.05
C SER A 41 -5.29 -19.66 -0.46
N VAL A 42 -6.01 -20.68 -0.91
CA VAL A 42 -6.11 -21.08 -2.32
C VAL A 42 -6.70 -19.98 -3.20
N HIS A 43 -7.71 -19.25 -2.71
CA HIS A 43 -8.40 -18.22 -3.49
C HIS A 43 -7.85 -16.80 -3.27
N SER A 44 -6.79 -16.63 -2.47
CA SER A 44 -6.19 -15.32 -2.19
C SER A 44 -5.63 -14.60 -3.42
N GLY A 45 -5.15 -15.37 -4.42
CA GLY A 45 -4.37 -14.85 -5.53
C GLY A 45 -2.92 -14.50 -5.15
N ILE A 46 -2.45 -14.98 -4.00
CA ILE A 46 -1.13 -14.70 -3.42
C ILE A 46 -0.28 -15.97 -3.43
N ASN A 47 0.94 -15.90 -3.96
CA ASN A 47 1.93 -16.98 -3.88
C ASN A 47 2.81 -16.84 -2.65
N SER A 48 3.28 -15.62 -2.38
CA SER A 48 4.14 -15.32 -1.24
C SER A 48 3.88 -13.92 -0.71
N ARG A 49 4.24 -13.72 0.55
CA ARG A 49 4.25 -12.42 1.22
C ARG A 49 5.58 -12.21 1.91
N TYR A 50 5.93 -10.94 2.11
CA TYR A 50 7.05 -10.56 2.96
C TYR A 50 6.49 -10.05 4.29
N ILE A 51 7.08 -10.49 5.40
CA ILE A 51 6.67 -10.09 6.75
C ILE A 51 7.88 -9.76 7.61
N VAL A 52 7.71 -8.92 8.64
CA VAL A 52 8.78 -8.53 9.58
C VAL A 52 9.01 -9.54 10.70
N ILE A 53 8.03 -10.41 10.94
CA ILE A 53 8.10 -11.43 11.98
C ILE A 53 8.73 -12.73 11.44
N PRO A 54 9.65 -13.37 12.18
CA PRO A 54 10.31 -14.60 11.74
C PRO A 54 9.47 -15.85 12.00
N ASP A 55 8.22 -15.70 12.42
CA ASP A 55 7.42 -16.78 12.99
C ASP A 55 7.20 -17.98 12.07
N ALA A 56 7.17 -17.73 10.76
CA ALA A 56 7.05 -18.79 9.76
C ALA A 56 8.39 -19.52 9.51
N GLU A 57 9.51 -19.06 10.04
CA GLU A 57 10.80 -19.75 9.95
C GLU A 57 10.88 -20.92 10.95
N GLU A 58 11.53 -22.00 10.51
CA GLU A 58 11.63 -23.23 11.32
C GLU A 58 12.76 -23.15 12.36
N ASN A 59 13.86 -22.46 12.03
CA ASN A 59 15.09 -22.44 12.83
C ASN A 59 15.32 -21.12 13.56
N VAL A 60 14.26 -20.45 14.03
CA VAL A 60 14.36 -19.20 14.79
C VAL A 60 13.86 -19.40 16.20
N GLU A 61 14.74 -19.18 17.18
CA GLU A 61 14.45 -19.34 18.61
C GLU A 61 13.47 -18.27 19.13
N ASN A 62 13.62 -17.03 18.66
CA ASN A 62 12.80 -15.89 19.11
C ASN A 62 11.69 -15.58 18.10
N LYS A 63 10.52 -16.19 18.28
CA LYS A 63 9.30 -15.88 17.52
C LYS A 63 8.50 -14.77 18.18
N PHE A 64 7.78 -13.97 17.40
CA PHE A 64 7.03 -12.83 17.90
C PHE A 64 5.67 -13.24 18.49
N TYR A 65 5.00 -14.24 17.91
CA TYR A 65 3.72 -14.79 18.38
C TYR A 65 3.85 -16.16 19.03
N SER A 66 5.07 -16.63 19.33
CA SER A 66 5.27 -17.93 19.97
C SER A 66 6.44 -17.88 20.94
N ASN A 67 6.27 -18.49 22.11
CA ASN A 67 7.31 -18.60 23.13
C ASN A 67 7.30 -20.04 23.70
N ASN A 68 8.45 -20.72 23.66
CA ASN A 68 8.60 -22.10 24.16
C ASN A 68 7.52 -23.07 23.65
N GLY A 69 7.16 -22.97 22.36
CA GLY A 69 6.14 -23.81 21.73
C GLY A 69 4.69 -23.41 22.01
N ASN A 70 4.44 -22.39 22.84
CA ASN A 70 3.10 -21.86 23.12
C ASN A 70 2.84 -20.57 22.33
N TYR A 71 1.60 -20.39 21.86
CA TYR A 71 1.20 -19.14 21.22
C TYR A 71 1.00 -18.04 22.26
N ILE A 72 1.53 -16.86 21.95
CA ILE A 72 1.34 -15.66 22.76
C ILE A 72 0.63 -14.58 21.94
N LYS A 73 -0.02 -13.65 22.64
CA LYS A 73 -0.68 -12.50 22.03
C LYS A 73 0.03 -11.23 22.51
N PRO A 74 1.05 -10.73 21.78
CA PRO A 74 1.70 -9.48 22.11
C PRO A 74 0.67 -8.36 22.21
N ASP A 75 0.79 -7.53 23.23
CA ASP A 75 -0.06 -6.35 23.36
C ASP A 75 0.27 -5.29 22.31
N THR A 76 -0.55 -4.25 22.25
CA THR A 76 -0.36 -3.15 21.29
C THR A 76 0.97 -2.43 21.52
N GLN A 77 1.44 -2.30 22.76
CA GLN A 77 2.70 -1.61 23.04
C GLN A 77 3.90 -2.36 22.45
N VAL A 78 3.98 -3.67 22.66
CA VAL A 78 5.03 -4.53 22.09
C VAL A 78 5.02 -4.46 20.56
N ARG A 79 3.83 -4.45 19.94
CA ARG A 79 3.67 -4.30 18.49
C ARG A 79 4.16 -2.95 17.99
N MET A 80 3.86 -1.85 18.69
CA MET A 80 4.33 -0.52 18.31
C MET A 80 5.84 -0.34 18.47
N ASN A 81 6.43 -0.96 19.50
CA ASN A 81 7.89 -0.98 19.66
C ASN A 81 8.58 -1.70 18.50
N GLU A 82 8.01 -2.81 18.03
CA GLU A 82 8.54 -3.55 16.88
C GLU A 82 8.26 -2.81 15.56
N TYR A 83 7.09 -2.18 15.44
CA TYR A 83 6.75 -1.31 14.32
C TYR A 83 7.78 -0.20 14.14
N GLU A 84 8.15 0.52 15.21
CA GLU A 84 9.12 1.61 15.14
C GLU A 84 10.47 1.15 14.57
N LYS A 85 10.99 0.00 15.04
CA LYS A 85 12.27 -0.55 14.57
C LYS A 85 12.23 -0.87 13.07
N TRP A 86 11.22 -1.61 12.64
CA TRP A 86 11.12 -2.06 11.25
C TRP A 86 10.72 -0.93 10.30
N ALA A 87 9.86 0.01 10.72
CA ALA A 87 9.48 1.16 9.92
C ALA A 87 10.70 2.02 9.60
N LYS A 88 11.55 2.29 10.60
CA LYS A 88 12.84 2.99 10.39
C LYS A 88 13.73 2.24 9.41
N LYS A 89 13.92 0.94 9.61
CA LYS A 89 14.78 0.12 8.72
C LYS A 89 14.29 0.09 7.27
N LEU A 90 13.03 -0.27 7.04
CA LEU A 90 12.50 -0.41 5.67
C LEU A 90 12.39 0.93 4.94
N SER A 91 12.03 2.00 5.66
CA SER A 91 11.99 3.34 5.07
C SER A 91 13.38 3.85 4.71
N LYS A 92 14.39 3.61 5.56
CA LYS A 92 15.79 3.90 5.23
C LYS A 92 16.19 3.16 3.97
N ASP A 93 15.98 1.85 3.90
CA ASP A 93 16.37 1.05 2.74
C ASP A 93 15.71 1.54 1.44
N ALA A 94 14.41 1.86 1.48
CA ALA A 94 13.70 2.41 0.34
C ALA A 94 14.25 3.80 -0.04
N VAL A 95 14.36 4.73 0.91
CA VAL A 95 14.82 6.10 0.62
C VAL A 95 16.27 6.12 0.14
N SER A 96 17.19 5.37 0.77
CA SER A 96 18.57 5.22 0.31
C SER A 96 18.62 4.77 -1.15
N LYS A 97 17.91 3.70 -1.48
CA LYS A 97 17.84 3.19 -2.85
C LYS A 97 17.30 4.23 -3.84
N LEU A 98 16.23 4.94 -3.47
CA LEU A 98 15.63 5.99 -4.32
C LEU A 98 16.63 7.11 -4.63
N LEU A 99 17.33 7.58 -3.59
CA LEU A 99 18.30 8.67 -3.71
C LEU A 99 19.53 8.24 -4.52
N GLU A 100 20.02 7.02 -4.29
CA GLU A 100 21.16 6.44 -5.03
C GLU A 100 20.84 6.24 -6.52
N GLU A 101 19.71 5.60 -6.84
CA GLU A 101 19.28 5.33 -8.23
C GLU A 101 19.09 6.63 -9.03
N ASN A 102 18.73 7.73 -8.36
CA ASN A 102 18.50 9.04 -8.98
C ASN A 102 19.66 10.03 -8.79
N ASN A 103 20.77 9.63 -8.15
CA ASN A 103 21.87 10.51 -7.72
C ASN A 103 21.35 11.83 -7.11
N PHE A 104 20.33 11.73 -6.26
CA PHE A 104 19.58 12.89 -5.76
C PHE A 104 20.11 13.33 -4.40
N ASN A 105 20.42 14.62 -4.26
CA ASN A 105 20.87 15.18 -2.99
C ASN A 105 19.67 15.42 -2.04
N PRO A 106 19.55 14.71 -0.90
CA PRO A 106 18.44 14.90 0.04
C PRO A 106 18.33 16.33 0.60
N SER A 107 19.39 17.15 0.55
CA SER A 107 19.33 18.57 0.93
C SER A 107 18.40 19.41 0.04
N LYS A 108 17.96 18.88 -1.10
CA LYS A 108 17.01 19.53 -2.01
C LYS A 108 15.54 19.17 -1.72
N ILE A 109 15.27 18.26 -0.78
CA ILE A 109 13.91 17.90 -0.38
C ILE A 109 13.29 19.06 0.40
N GLU A 110 12.13 19.52 -0.04
CA GLU A 110 11.43 20.67 0.56
C GLU A 110 10.09 20.29 1.19
N ARG A 111 9.57 19.12 0.84
CA ARG A 111 8.40 18.53 1.50
C ARG A 111 8.62 17.03 1.73
N LEU A 112 8.27 16.58 2.92
CA LEU A 112 8.31 15.18 3.34
C LEU A 112 6.89 14.75 3.73
N ILE A 113 6.39 13.70 3.10
CA ILE A 113 5.11 13.08 3.39
C ILE A 113 5.36 11.66 3.90
N THR A 114 4.93 11.35 5.12
CA THR A 114 5.01 9.99 5.67
C THR A 114 3.61 9.40 5.78
N ILE A 115 3.47 8.12 5.46
CA ILE A 115 2.17 7.45 5.35
C ILE A 115 2.26 6.09 6.05
N SER A 116 1.33 5.84 6.96
CA SER A 116 1.10 4.52 7.56
C SER A 116 -0.26 4.44 8.23
N CYS A 117 -0.89 3.27 8.19
CA CYS A 117 -2.04 2.96 9.04
C CYS A 117 -1.78 1.80 10.02
N THR A 118 -0.55 1.28 10.07
CA THR A 118 -0.19 0.09 10.85
C THR A 118 0.70 0.40 12.06
N GLY A 119 1.00 1.67 12.33
CA GLY A 119 1.62 2.03 13.60
C GLY A 119 1.92 3.51 13.74
N PHE A 120 2.14 3.91 14.99
CA PHE A 120 2.40 5.30 15.37
C PHE A 120 3.51 5.33 16.43
N PHE A 121 4.43 6.27 16.27
CA PHE A 121 5.43 6.62 17.28
C PHE A 121 5.75 8.12 17.14
N ALA A 122 6.23 8.74 18.21
CA ALA A 122 6.58 10.15 18.25
C ALA A 122 7.85 10.37 19.10
N PRO A 123 8.89 11.09 18.62
CA PRO A 123 9.03 11.71 17.29
C PRO A 123 8.91 10.71 16.13
N GLY A 124 8.15 11.09 15.09
CA GLY A 124 7.69 10.16 14.07
C GLY A 124 8.72 9.77 13.01
N LEU A 125 8.26 9.00 12.03
CA LEU A 125 9.09 8.58 10.89
C LEU A 125 9.65 9.77 10.11
N ASP A 126 8.90 10.86 10.04
CA ASP A 126 9.30 12.11 9.43
C ASP A 126 10.56 12.68 10.11
N TYR A 127 10.60 12.71 11.44
CA TYR A 127 11.76 13.16 12.21
C TYR A 127 12.96 12.23 11.98
N TYR A 128 12.75 10.92 12.02
CA TYR A 128 13.81 9.94 11.77
C TYR A 128 14.46 10.14 10.39
N LEU A 129 13.65 10.25 9.33
CA LEU A 129 14.16 10.41 7.96
C LEU A 129 14.89 11.74 7.77
N ILE A 130 14.50 12.79 8.50
CA ILE A 130 15.18 14.08 8.43
C ILE A 130 16.60 13.98 8.96
N GLU A 131 16.77 13.38 10.14
CA GLU A 131 18.08 13.19 10.76
C GLU A 131 18.94 12.20 9.96
N GLU A 132 18.37 11.07 9.54
CA GLU A 132 19.09 9.99 8.82
C GLU A 132 19.67 10.47 7.48
N PHE A 133 18.91 11.27 6.72
CA PHE A 133 19.30 11.69 5.37
C PHE A 133 19.79 13.14 5.29
N GLY A 134 19.90 13.85 6.42
CA GLY A 134 20.28 15.27 6.42
C GLY A 134 19.31 16.16 5.63
N ILE A 135 18.01 15.84 5.68
CA ILE A 135 16.97 16.66 5.02
C ILE A 135 16.93 18.03 5.71
N PRO A 136 16.72 19.15 4.99
CA PRO A 136 16.75 20.47 5.60
C PRO A 136 15.74 20.62 6.74
N GLN A 137 16.14 21.23 7.85
CA GLN A 137 15.28 21.46 9.03
C GLN A 137 14.01 22.28 8.72
N LYS A 138 14.02 23.05 7.63
CA LYS A 138 12.87 23.84 7.13
C LYS A 138 11.88 23.04 6.28
N VAL A 139 12.09 21.73 6.09
CA VAL A 139 11.23 20.87 5.28
C VAL A 139 9.79 20.92 5.80
N LYS A 140 8.82 21.02 4.87
CA LYS A 140 7.40 20.90 5.24
C LYS A 140 7.07 19.44 5.49
N ARG A 141 6.60 19.12 6.70
CA ARG A 141 6.27 17.75 7.12
C ARG A 141 4.77 17.52 7.05
N THR A 142 4.34 16.37 6.54
CA THR A 142 2.93 15.95 6.53
C THR A 142 2.88 14.46 6.86
N ASN A 143 2.24 14.08 7.96
CA ASN A 143 2.02 12.68 8.30
C ASN A 143 0.56 12.31 8.02
N ILE A 144 0.35 11.33 7.14
CA ILE A 144 -0.97 10.79 6.79
C ILE A 144 -1.12 9.46 7.53
N GLY A 145 -1.78 9.54 8.69
CA GLY A 145 -2.02 8.40 9.57
C GLY A 145 -3.40 7.80 9.40
N PHE A 146 -3.50 6.47 9.53
CA PHE A 146 -4.78 5.76 9.72
C PHE A 146 -5.83 5.85 8.59
N MET A 147 -5.42 6.27 7.38
CA MET A 147 -6.32 6.36 6.21
C MET A 147 -6.39 5.06 5.38
N GLY A 148 -5.79 3.98 5.87
CA GLY A 148 -5.83 2.66 5.25
C GLY A 148 -5.21 2.59 3.85
N CYS A 149 -5.68 1.63 3.05
CA CYS A 149 -5.01 1.25 1.80
C CYS A 149 -5.00 2.34 0.71
N ALA A 150 -5.86 3.36 0.81
CA ALA A 150 -5.91 4.48 -0.13
C ALA A 150 -4.95 5.64 0.21
N ALA A 151 -4.31 5.60 1.37
CA ALA A 151 -3.58 6.75 1.93
C ALA A 151 -2.45 7.28 1.03
N SER A 152 -1.81 6.43 0.22
CA SER A 152 -0.77 6.88 -0.73
C SER A 152 -1.34 7.77 -1.83
N ILE A 153 -2.56 7.51 -2.31
CA ILE A 153 -3.23 8.40 -3.28
C ILE A 153 -3.70 9.69 -2.59
N THR A 154 -4.15 9.63 -1.33
CA THR A 154 -4.37 10.85 -0.53
C THR A 154 -3.08 11.67 -0.40
N GLY A 155 -1.93 11.01 -0.24
CA GLY A 155 -0.61 11.64 -0.29
C GLY A 155 -0.32 12.31 -1.65
N PHE A 156 -0.76 11.70 -2.75
CA PHE A 156 -0.66 12.32 -4.08
C PHE A 156 -1.47 13.60 -4.16
N ASN A 157 -2.61 13.72 -3.44
CA ASN A 157 -3.36 14.98 -3.39
C ASN A 157 -2.47 16.12 -2.86
N SER A 158 -1.82 15.85 -1.74
CA SER A 158 -0.90 16.81 -1.12
C SER A 158 0.30 17.16 -2.02
N VAL A 159 0.80 16.18 -2.79
CA VAL A 159 1.83 16.39 -3.83
C VAL A 159 1.31 17.28 -4.95
N PHE A 160 0.12 16.97 -5.48
CA PHE A 160 -0.47 17.65 -6.63
C PHE A 160 -0.76 19.12 -6.31
N GLU A 161 -1.38 19.40 -5.16
CA GLU A 161 -1.64 20.76 -4.68
C GLU A 161 -0.33 21.55 -4.50
N ALA A 162 0.71 20.92 -3.95
CA ALA A 162 2.00 21.55 -3.72
C ALA A 162 2.72 21.90 -5.03
N LEU A 163 2.81 20.94 -5.96
CA LEU A 163 3.45 21.15 -7.26
C LEU A 163 2.70 22.19 -8.10
N THR A 164 1.36 22.18 -8.04
CA THR A 164 0.53 23.17 -8.75
C THR A 164 0.70 24.57 -8.16
N SER A 165 0.85 24.67 -6.84
CA SER A 165 1.03 25.95 -6.15
C SER A 165 2.47 26.49 -6.19
N ALA A 166 3.46 25.67 -6.59
CA ALA A 166 4.87 26.01 -6.54
C ALA A 166 5.29 27.11 -7.54
N LYS A 167 4.44 27.47 -8.51
CA LYS A 167 4.76 28.43 -9.59
C LYS A 167 6.10 28.08 -10.26
N GLU A 168 7.02 29.03 -10.38
CA GLU A 168 8.37 28.86 -10.94
C GLU A 168 9.38 28.28 -9.94
N LYS A 169 8.99 28.08 -8.68
CA LYS A 169 9.89 27.54 -7.67
C LYS A 169 10.06 26.04 -7.91
N GLU A 170 11.30 25.60 -8.07
CA GLU A 170 11.62 24.18 -7.99
C GLU A 170 11.17 23.63 -6.64
N LEU A 171 10.45 22.51 -6.65
CA LEU A 171 9.93 21.83 -5.48
C LEU A 171 10.18 20.32 -5.61
N ASN A 172 10.91 19.76 -4.65
CA ASN A 172 11.15 18.33 -4.56
C ASN A 172 10.44 17.76 -3.32
N ILE A 173 9.65 16.71 -3.53
CA ILE A 173 8.78 16.11 -2.52
C ILE A 173 9.14 14.63 -2.38
N LEU A 174 9.48 14.21 -1.16
CA LEU A 174 9.65 12.81 -0.81
C LEU A 174 8.37 12.32 -0.13
N LEU A 175 7.78 11.25 -0.67
CA LEU A 175 6.65 10.54 -0.06
C LEU A 175 7.12 9.14 0.33
N VAL A 176 6.92 8.75 1.58
CA VAL A 176 7.28 7.43 2.11
C VAL A 176 6.05 6.78 2.71
N SER A 177 5.69 5.60 2.21
CA SER A 177 4.61 4.77 2.74
C SER A 177 5.20 3.47 3.26
N VAL A 178 4.95 3.17 4.53
CA VAL A 178 5.44 1.95 5.20
C VAL A 178 4.31 1.29 5.96
N GLU A 179 4.14 -0.01 5.73
CA GLU A 179 3.05 -0.78 6.31
C GLU A 179 3.55 -2.13 6.81
N LEU A 180 3.23 -2.44 8.07
CA LEU A 180 3.68 -3.63 8.78
C LEU A 180 2.47 -4.39 9.35
N CYS A 181 1.58 -4.85 8.46
CA CYS A 181 0.32 -5.49 8.82
C CYS A 181 0.52 -6.82 9.58
N SER A 182 1.63 -7.53 9.38
CA SER A 182 1.91 -8.80 10.07
C SER A 182 2.06 -8.63 11.59
N LEU A 183 2.38 -7.42 12.05
CA LEU A 183 2.39 -7.05 13.47
C LEU A 183 0.99 -6.98 14.09
N HIS A 184 -0.08 -7.11 13.31
CA HIS A 184 -1.48 -7.03 13.77
C HIS A 184 -2.25 -8.33 13.58
N LEU A 185 -1.55 -9.46 13.41
CA LEU A 185 -2.17 -10.78 13.29
C LEU A 185 -3.06 -11.06 14.51
N GLN A 186 -4.30 -11.49 14.22
CA GLN A 186 -5.31 -11.86 15.20
C GLN A 186 -5.55 -13.37 15.20
N THR A 187 -5.79 -13.96 16.39
CA THR A 187 -5.96 -15.41 16.56
C THR A 187 -7.40 -15.84 16.80
N GLU A 188 -8.32 -14.91 17.02
CA GLU A 188 -9.74 -15.24 17.14
C GLU A 188 -10.26 -15.71 15.77
N PRO A 189 -10.92 -16.89 15.68
CA PRO A 189 -11.27 -17.54 14.41
C PRO A 189 -12.53 -16.94 13.77
N THR A 190 -12.54 -15.63 13.60
CA THR A 190 -13.57 -14.91 12.84
C THR A 190 -13.24 -14.89 11.35
N ARG A 191 -14.25 -14.72 10.50
CA ARG A 191 -14.06 -14.63 9.05
C ARG A 191 -13.11 -13.49 8.67
N ASP A 192 -13.29 -12.33 9.26
CA ASP A 192 -12.50 -11.13 8.99
C ASP A 192 -11.03 -11.34 9.36
N ASN A 193 -10.75 -11.95 10.52
CA ASN A 193 -9.38 -12.25 10.94
C ASN A 193 -8.72 -13.27 10.00
N ILE A 194 -9.44 -14.32 9.60
CA ILE A 194 -8.91 -15.31 8.65
C ILE A 194 -8.56 -14.64 7.33
N LEU A 195 -9.46 -13.82 6.79
CA LEU A 195 -9.26 -13.12 5.52
C LEU A 195 -8.08 -12.13 5.62
N ALA A 196 -8.04 -11.31 6.67
CA ALA A 196 -6.98 -10.34 6.90
C ALA A 196 -5.61 -11.03 7.02
N ASN A 197 -5.50 -12.06 7.87
CA ASN A 197 -4.25 -12.79 8.07
C ASN A 197 -3.74 -13.50 6.81
N MET A 198 -4.62 -13.80 5.85
CA MET A 198 -4.25 -14.44 4.59
C MET A 198 -3.90 -13.45 3.48
N ILE A 199 -4.30 -12.18 3.58
CA ILE A 199 -4.11 -11.20 2.50
C ILE A 199 -3.01 -10.19 2.82
N PHE A 200 -2.96 -9.69 4.06
CA PHE A 200 -2.06 -8.59 4.40
C PHE A 200 -0.60 -9.01 4.55
N ALA A 201 0.29 -8.11 4.17
CA ALA A 201 1.73 -8.29 4.16
C ALA A 201 2.42 -6.98 4.58
N ASP A 202 3.74 -6.99 4.57
CA ASP A 202 4.56 -5.86 4.99
C ASP A 202 5.39 -5.34 3.83
N GLY A 203 5.56 -4.02 3.78
CA GLY A 203 6.37 -3.38 2.76
C GLY A 203 6.52 -1.88 2.95
N CYS A 204 7.51 -1.32 2.27
CA CYS A 204 7.76 0.10 2.23
C CYS A 204 8.01 0.55 0.79
N ALA A 205 7.50 1.72 0.42
CA ALA A 205 7.81 2.38 -0.84
C ALA A 205 8.13 3.85 -0.59
N ALA A 206 9.13 4.36 -1.33
CA ALA A 206 9.48 5.77 -1.35
C ALA A 206 9.34 6.30 -2.77
N ALA A 207 8.70 7.45 -2.92
CA ALA A 207 8.43 8.09 -4.20
C ALA A 207 8.98 9.51 -4.21
N LEU A 208 9.72 9.85 -5.27
CA LEU A 208 10.26 11.19 -5.47
C LEU A 208 9.38 11.92 -6.48
N PHE A 209 8.92 13.11 -6.11
CA PHE A 209 8.21 14.02 -7.03
C PHE A 209 8.99 15.31 -7.20
N SER A 210 8.98 15.84 -8.42
CA SER A 210 9.64 17.11 -8.73
C SER A 210 8.97 17.85 -9.89
N ASN A 211 9.07 19.17 -9.90
CA ASN A 211 8.84 20.03 -11.08
C ASN A 211 10.15 20.57 -11.68
N SER A 212 11.32 20.10 -11.21
CA SER A 212 12.62 20.56 -11.71
C SER A 212 12.77 20.24 -13.20
N PRO A 213 13.25 21.19 -14.03
CA PRO A 213 13.53 20.95 -15.45
C PRO A 213 14.74 20.02 -15.65
N ASN A 214 15.54 19.79 -14.60
CA ASN A 214 16.71 18.91 -14.65
C ASN A 214 16.33 17.44 -14.81
N PHE A 215 15.09 17.07 -14.49
CA PHE A 215 14.58 15.74 -14.79
C PHE A 215 14.09 15.70 -16.23
N SER A 216 14.83 15.01 -17.10
CA SER A 216 14.42 14.84 -18.49
C SER A 216 13.05 14.15 -18.60
N PRO A 217 12.16 14.62 -19.50
CA PRO A 217 10.99 13.87 -19.93
C PRO A 217 11.39 12.45 -20.40
N GLY A 218 10.53 11.44 -20.17
CA GLY A 218 10.81 10.02 -20.44
C GLY A 218 9.76 9.08 -19.83
N ASN A 219 10.16 7.88 -19.40
CA ASN A 219 9.26 6.92 -18.71
C ASN A 219 8.88 7.39 -17.29
N LYS A 220 8.18 8.54 -17.20
CA LYS A 220 7.75 9.19 -15.96
C LYS A 220 6.29 9.58 -16.06
N PHE A 221 5.68 9.82 -14.90
CA PHE A 221 4.28 10.24 -14.83
C PHE A 221 4.16 11.67 -14.32
N LYS A 222 3.26 12.46 -14.92
CA LYS A 222 2.77 13.71 -14.36
C LYS A 222 1.38 13.47 -13.78
N ILE A 223 1.16 13.85 -12.53
CA ILE A 223 -0.19 13.88 -11.96
C ILE A 223 -0.96 15.01 -12.67
N VAL A 224 -2.08 14.66 -13.30
CA VAL A 224 -2.94 15.59 -14.03
C VAL A 224 -4.32 15.74 -13.38
N GLY A 225 -4.64 14.92 -12.39
CA GLY A 225 -5.75 15.19 -11.50
C GLY A 225 -5.95 14.10 -10.47
N ILE A 226 -6.65 14.45 -9.39
CA ILE A 226 -6.93 13.59 -8.25
C ILE A 226 -8.37 13.82 -7.83
N ASP A 227 -9.08 12.75 -7.48
CA ASP A 227 -10.44 12.82 -6.99
C ASP A 227 -10.66 11.83 -5.87
N THR A 228 -11.48 12.25 -4.92
CA THR A 228 -11.93 11.46 -3.77
C THR A 228 -13.43 11.26 -3.86
N PHE A 229 -13.89 10.04 -3.61
CA PHE A 229 -15.31 9.73 -3.50
C PHE A 229 -15.58 8.94 -2.21
N LEU A 230 -16.44 9.50 -1.36
CA LEU A 230 -16.88 8.87 -0.12
C LEU A 230 -18.25 8.21 -0.34
N PHE A 231 -18.36 6.91 -0.07
CA PHE A 231 -19.62 6.21 -0.21
C PHE A 231 -20.54 6.52 0.98
N ASN A 232 -21.84 6.69 0.73
CA ASN A 232 -22.81 6.93 1.80
C ASN A 232 -22.99 5.67 2.67
N ASN A 233 -23.18 5.87 3.98
CA ASN A 233 -23.50 4.81 4.95
C ASN A 233 -22.57 3.58 4.86
N SER A 234 -21.27 3.83 4.79
CA SER A 234 -20.27 2.82 4.39
C SER A 234 -19.22 2.51 5.46
N ALA A 235 -19.39 3.08 6.67
CA ALA A 235 -18.44 2.98 7.77
C ALA A 235 -18.15 1.54 8.22
N GLU A 236 -19.11 0.63 8.02
CA GLU A 236 -18.99 -0.78 8.42
C GLU A 236 -18.31 -1.67 7.38
N TYR A 237 -18.11 -1.19 6.15
CA TYR A 237 -17.55 -2.03 5.09
C TYR A 237 -16.03 -2.21 5.19
N MET A 238 -15.33 -1.19 5.68
CA MET A 238 -13.88 -1.21 5.83
C MET A 238 -13.47 -0.28 6.97
N GLY A 239 -12.71 -0.81 7.92
CA GLY A 239 -12.31 -0.04 9.09
C GLY A 239 -11.16 -0.66 9.88
N TRP A 240 -10.61 0.16 10.77
CA TRP A 240 -9.61 -0.24 11.76
C TRP A 240 -10.03 0.27 13.14
N LYS A 241 -9.84 -0.56 14.16
CA LYS A 241 -9.98 -0.18 15.57
C LYS A 241 -8.70 -0.50 16.31
N ILE A 242 -8.25 0.38 17.19
CA ILE A 242 -7.08 0.11 18.03
C ILE A 242 -7.58 -0.70 19.23
N GLY A 243 -7.14 -1.95 19.33
CA GLY A 243 -7.41 -2.83 20.46
C GLY A 243 -6.24 -2.88 21.44
N ASN A 244 -6.36 -3.72 22.47
CA ASN A 244 -5.29 -3.98 23.43
C ASN A 244 -4.18 -4.89 22.87
N PHE A 245 -4.44 -5.56 21.75
CA PHE A 245 -3.56 -6.59 21.16
C PHE A 245 -3.34 -6.37 19.67
N GLY A 246 -3.05 -5.12 19.30
CA GLY A 246 -2.89 -4.68 17.93
C GLY A 246 -4.13 -4.00 17.37
N PHE A 247 -4.07 -3.71 16.07
CA PHE A 247 -5.15 -3.06 15.35
C PHE A 247 -6.08 -4.13 14.78
N GLU A 248 -7.37 -3.97 15.02
CA GLU A 248 -8.42 -4.88 14.62
C GLU A 248 -9.04 -4.39 13.32
N MET A 249 -9.03 -5.24 12.31
CA MET A 249 -9.54 -4.93 10.99
C MET A 249 -11.00 -5.35 10.84
N ILE A 250 -11.76 -4.51 10.16
CA ILE A 250 -13.12 -4.79 9.69
C ILE A 250 -13.06 -4.83 8.17
N LEU A 251 -13.49 -5.94 7.58
CA LEU A 251 -13.49 -6.10 6.12
C LEU A 251 -14.76 -6.84 5.68
N SER A 252 -15.75 -6.08 5.22
CA SER A 252 -17.03 -6.65 4.80
C SER A 252 -16.88 -7.53 3.55
N PRO A 253 -17.56 -8.69 3.52
CA PRO A 253 -17.61 -9.53 2.33
C PRO A 253 -18.38 -8.91 1.16
N GLU A 254 -19.08 -7.80 1.39
CA GLU A 254 -19.83 -7.08 0.35
C GLU A 254 -18.95 -6.15 -0.49
N LEU A 255 -17.71 -5.88 -0.07
CA LEU A 255 -16.81 -4.97 -0.77
C LEU A 255 -16.65 -5.27 -2.27
N PRO A 256 -16.46 -6.53 -2.72
CA PRO A 256 -16.39 -6.82 -4.16
C PRO A 256 -17.66 -6.41 -4.91
N LYS A 257 -18.84 -6.58 -4.30
CA LYS A 257 -20.11 -6.19 -4.90
C LYS A 257 -20.24 -4.67 -4.98
N ILE A 258 -19.92 -3.95 -3.89
CA ILE A 258 -19.94 -2.48 -3.86
C ILE A 258 -18.99 -1.89 -4.90
N ILE A 259 -17.81 -2.49 -5.06
CA ILE A 259 -16.85 -2.04 -6.08
C ILE A 259 -17.40 -2.21 -7.49
N LEU A 260 -17.99 -3.38 -7.77
CA LEU A 260 -18.54 -3.67 -9.08
C LEU A 260 -19.74 -2.76 -9.41
N GLU A 261 -20.70 -2.66 -8.49
CA GLU A 261 -22.00 -2.01 -8.73
C GLU A 261 -21.99 -0.50 -8.49
N SER A 262 -21.09 0.02 -7.66
CA SER A 262 -21.06 1.45 -7.28
C SER A 262 -19.75 2.13 -7.61
N ALA A 263 -18.60 1.55 -7.25
CA ALA A 263 -17.32 2.22 -7.47
C ALA A 263 -16.92 2.31 -8.95
N CYS A 264 -17.09 1.23 -9.72
CA CYS A 264 -16.74 1.22 -11.13
C CYS A 264 -17.55 2.23 -11.96
N PRO A 265 -18.89 2.32 -11.80
CA PRO A 265 -19.66 3.38 -12.45
C PRO A 265 -19.22 4.78 -12.05
N GLU A 266 -18.93 5.02 -10.77
CA GLU A 266 -18.50 6.34 -10.31
C GLU A 266 -17.13 6.73 -10.85
N LEU A 267 -16.17 5.79 -10.87
CA LEU A 267 -14.86 5.99 -11.48
C LEU A 267 -14.98 6.34 -12.97
N GLN A 268 -15.90 5.70 -13.71
CA GLN A 268 -16.15 6.04 -15.11
C GLN A 268 -16.68 7.48 -15.27
N LYS A 269 -17.53 7.96 -14.35
CA LYS A 269 -17.99 9.36 -14.35
C LYS A 269 -16.85 10.34 -14.06
N ILE A 270 -16.01 10.04 -13.07
CA ILE A 270 -14.82 10.84 -12.72
C ILE A 270 -13.87 10.94 -13.92
N ILE A 271 -13.60 9.83 -14.60
CA ILE A 271 -12.74 9.84 -15.80
C ILE A 271 -13.38 10.68 -16.92
N SER A 272 -14.69 10.51 -17.14
CA SER A 272 -15.41 11.22 -18.20
C SER A 272 -15.48 12.73 -17.95
N SER A 273 -15.60 13.18 -16.69
CA SER A 273 -15.64 14.61 -16.34
C SER A 273 -14.33 15.34 -16.65
N LYS A 274 -13.22 14.61 -16.80
CA LYS A 274 -11.91 15.14 -17.20
C LYS A 274 -11.71 15.18 -18.72
N ASN A 275 -12.75 14.94 -19.51
CA ASN A 275 -12.70 14.83 -20.97
C ASN A 275 -11.72 13.77 -21.48
N ILE A 276 -11.44 12.75 -20.67
CA ILE A 276 -10.59 11.62 -21.05
C ILE A 276 -11.48 10.43 -21.35
N ASN A 277 -11.32 9.88 -22.54
CA ASN A 277 -11.95 8.61 -22.87
C ASN A 277 -11.25 7.49 -22.08
N LYS A 278 -12.02 6.62 -21.42
CA LYS A 278 -11.49 5.43 -20.73
C LYS A 278 -10.56 4.59 -21.63
N ASN A 279 -10.85 4.49 -22.93
CA ASN A 279 -10.00 3.78 -23.91
C ASN A 279 -8.63 4.46 -24.16
N GLY A 280 -8.51 5.73 -23.76
CA GLY A 280 -7.25 6.48 -23.70
C GLY A 280 -6.41 6.19 -22.45
N ILE A 281 -6.97 5.52 -21.44
CA ILE A 281 -6.23 5.02 -20.28
C ILE A 281 -5.62 3.67 -20.65
N LYS A 282 -4.31 3.68 -20.94
CA LYS A 282 -3.56 2.48 -21.33
C LYS A 282 -3.12 1.68 -20.13
N TYR A 283 -2.83 2.34 -19.02
CA TYR A 283 -2.28 1.70 -17.83
C TYR A 283 -3.24 1.84 -16.64
N TRP A 284 -3.37 0.77 -15.86
CA TRP A 284 -4.24 0.74 -14.69
C TRP A 284 -3.46 0.29 -13.47
N ALA A 285 -3.21 1.22 -12.56
CA ALA A 285 -2.65 0.93 -11.24
C ALA A 285 -3.80 0.66 -10.27
N LEU A 286 -4.20 -0.59 -10.13
CA LEU A 286 -5.30 -0.98 -9.25
C LEU A 286 -4.73 -1.46 -7.92
N HIS A 287 -5.19 -0.89 -6.81
CA HIS A 287 -4.76 -1.36 -5.49
C HIS A 287 -5.08 -2.85 -5.32
N PRO A 288 -4.06 -3.70 -5.02
CA PRO A 288 -4.25 -5.14 -4.88
C PRO A 288 -4.81 -5.49 -3.50
N GLY A 289 -6.04 -5.04 -3.21
CA GLY A 289 -6.73 -5.28 -1.94
C GLY A 289 -7.07 -6.76 -1.67
N GLY A 290 -7.01 -7.58 -2.71
CA GLY A 290 -7.32 -9.00 -2.74
C GLY A 290 -7.82 -9.40 -4.12
N ARG A 291 -7.81 -10.70 -4.44
CA ARG A 291 -8.23 -11.20 -5.76
C ARG A 291 -9.64 -10.74 -6.14
N ALA A 292 -10.61 -10.89 -5.24
CA ALA A 292 -12.00 -10.53 -5.51
C ALA A 292 -12.18 -9.04 -5.82
N ILE A 293 -11.37 -8.16 -5.21
CA ILE A 293 -11.39 -6.72 -5.47
C ILE A 293 -10.89 -6.42 -6.89
N LEU A 294 -9.77 -7.04 -7.29
CA LEU A 294 -9.24 -6.91 -8.64
C LEU A 294 -10.19 -7.49 -9.69
N ASP A 295 -10.82 -8.63 -9.41
CA ASP A 295 -11.80 -9.26 -10.31
C ASP A 295 -13.03 -8.34 -10.48
N SER A 296 -13.54 -7.73 -9.42
CA SER A 296 -14.62 -6.74 -9.50
C SER A 296 -14.24 -5.49 -10.29
N LEU A 297 -13.04 -4.95 -10.10
CA LEU A 297 -12.55 -3.81 -10.88
C LEU A 297 -12.41 -4.18 -12.37
N GLN A 298 -11.80 -5.33 -12.67
CA GLN A 298 -11.65 -5.81 -14.04
C GLN A 298 -12.99 -5.94 -14.75
N ASN A 299 -13.96 -6.58 -14.10
CA ASN A 299 -15.29 -6.80 -14.67
C ASN A 299 -16.07 -5.48 -14.79
N GLY A 300 -16.13 -4.67 -13.74
CA GLY A 300 -16.91 -3.42 -13.73
C GLY A 300 -16.35 -2.34 -14.64
N LEU A 301 -15.04 -2.35 -14.89
CA LEU A 301 -14.38 -1.46 -15.83
C LEU A 301 -14.11 -2.13 -17.17
N GLY A 302 -14.49 -3.39 -17.40
CA GLY A 302 -14.20 -4.12 -18.64
C GLY A 302 -12.73 -4.04 -19.08
N LEU A 303 -11.80 -4.28 -18.15
CA LEU A 303 -10.35 -4.23 -18.40
C LEU A 303 -9.86 -5.55 -18.99
N THR A 304 -8.86 -5.46 -19.87
CA THR A 304 -8.20 -6.64 -20.43
C THR A 304 -7.27 -7.29 -19.42
N ASP A 305 -6.92 -8.56 -19.62
CA ASP A 305 -5.95 -9.24 -18.76
C ASP A 305 -4.59 -8.55 -18.75
N GLU A 306 -4.18 -7.97 -19.90
CA GLU A 306 -2.95 -7.18 -20.04
C GLU A 306 -2.94 -5.97 -19.10
N GLN A 307 -4.06 -5.24 -19.02
CA GLN A 307 -4.20 -4.09 -18.12
C GLN A 307 -4.16 -4.49 -16.63
N MET A 308 -4.42 -5.76 -16.31
CA MET A 308 -4.43 -6.27 -14.94
C MET A 308 -3.07 -6.80 -14.48
N VAL A 309 -2.12 -7.04 -15.40
CA VAL A 309 -0.86 -7.75 -15.13
C VAL A 309 -0.11 -7.16 -13.93
N SER A 310 0.16 -5.85 -13.92
CA SER A 310 0.97 -5.24 -12.86
C SER A 310 0.32 -5.37 -11.48
N SER A 311 -0.99 -5.12 -11.39
CA SER A 311 -1.75 -5.21 -10.14
C SER A 311 -1.81 -6.65 -9.61
N ARG A 312 -2.03 -7.62 -10.50
CA ARG A 312 -2.06 -9.05 -10.15
C ARG A 312 -0.67 -9.58 -9.79
N ASN A 313 0.39 -9.11 -10.45
CA ASN A 313 1.76 -9.48 -10.11
C ASN A 313 2.16 -8.99 -8.72
N VAL A 314 1.79 -7.76 -8.36
CA VAL A 314 2.06 -7.25 -7.01
C VAL A 314 1.30 -8.06 -5.97
N LEU A 315 -0.01 -8.32 -6.17
CA LEU A 315 -0.79 -9.18 -5.28
C LEU A 315 -0.13 -10.56 -5.11
N LYS A 316 0.23 -11.19 -6.23
CA LYS A 316 0.80 -12.53 -6.27
C LYS A 316 2.11 -12.63 -5.49
N ASN A 317 2.99 -11.66 -5.64
CA ASN A 317 4.37 -11.76 -5.15
C ASN A 317 4.57 -11.11 -3.77
N PHE A 318 3.72 -10.16 -3.39
CA PHE A 318 3.88 -9.37 -2.17
C PHE A 318 2.65 -9.40 -1.25
N GLY A 319 1.47 -9.76 -1.74
CA GLY A 319 0.21 -9.62 -1.00
C GLY A 319 -0.24 -8.16 -0.89
N ASN A 320 -1.14 -7.88 0.07
CA ASN A 320 -1.62 -6.53 0.34
C ASN A 320 -0.78 -5.85 1.42
N MET A 321 0.10 -4.93 1.02
CA MET A 321 0.94 -4.10 1.90
C MET A 321 0.24 -2.79 2.26
N SER A 322 -1.09 -2.79 2.40
CA SER A 322 -1.92 -1.61 2.65
C SER A 322 -1.56 -0.45 1.70
N SER A 323 -1.33 0.76 2.23
CA SER A 323 -1.07 1.97 1.45
C SER A 323 0.17 1.90 0.55
N ALA A 324 1.16 1.07 0.90
CA ALA A 324 2.37 0.92 0.07
C ALA A 324 2.09 0.19 -1.24
N SER A 325 1.05 -0.65 -1.30
CA SER A 325 0.79 -1.54 -2.43
C SER A 325 0.59 -0.81 -3.76
N ILE A 326 -0.09 0.34 -3.74
CA ILE A 326 -0.33 1.10 -4.98
C ILE A 326 0.98 1.64 -5.58
N LEU A 327 1.96 1.98 -4.74
CA LEU A 327 3.28 2.44 -5.19
C LEU A 327 4.08 1.30 -5.82
N PHE A 328 3.96 0.07 -5.28
CA PHE A 328 4.51 -1.13 -5.91
C PHE A 328 3.89 -1.38 -7.29
N VAL A 329 2.57 -1.18 -7.44
CA VAL A 329 1.89 -1.35 -8.74
C VAL A 329 2.35 -0.30 -9.75
N ILE A 330 2.43 0.98 -9.35
CA ILE A 330 2.92 2.04 -10.23
C ILE A 330 4.36 1.77 -10.64
N LYS A 331 5.20 1.30 -9.72
CA LYS A 331 6.59 0.89 -10.02
C LYS A 331 6.65 -0.28 -11.01
N GLU A 332 5.81 -1.29 -10.84
CA GLU A 332 5.73 -2.41 -11.77
C GLU A 332 5.37 -1.91 -13.17
N ILE A 333 4.39 -1.02 -13.31
CA ILE A 333 4.03 -0.38 -14.59
C ILE A 333 5.22 0.37 -15.20
N LEU A 334 5.90 1.22 -14.41
CA LEU A 334 7.09 1.96 -14.85
C LEU A 334 8.21 1.04 -15.35
N LYS A 335 8.32 -0.16 -14.78
CA LYS A 335 9.36 -1.14 -15.10
C LYS A 335 9.01 -2.03 -16.29
N THR A 336 7.77 -2.48 -16.40
CA THR A 336 7.38 -3.55 -17.34
C THR A 336 6.72 -3.03 -18.62
N SER A 337 6.22 -1.80 -18.61
CA SER A 337 5.45 -1.24 -19.73
C SER A 337 6.31 -0.33 -20.61
N GLU A 338 6.07 -0.39 -21.92
CA GLU A 338 6.62 0.58 -22.87
C GLU A 338 5.75 1.85 -22.86
N LEU A 339 6.07 2.77 -21.94
CA LEU A 339 5.31 4.00 -21.77
C LEU A 339 5.45 4.91 -22.99
N LYS A 340 4.32 5.27 -23.63
CA LYS A 340 4.31 6.23 -24.73
C LYS A 340 3.81 7.58 -24.24
N LYS A 341 4.48 8.63 -24.70
CA LYS A 341 4.15 10.02 -24.35
C LYS A 341 2.67 10.32 -24.56
N ASP A 342 2.10 11.11 -23.65
CA ASP A 342 0.70 11.55 -23.64
C ASP A 342 -0.34 10.46 -23.35
N GLU A 343 0.05 9.19 -23.20
CA GLU A 343 -0.83 8.14 -22.70
C GLU A 343 -1.14 8.31 -21.21
N TYR A 344 -2.29 7.79 -20.78
CA TYR A 344 -2.76 7.92 -19.40
C TYR A 344 -2.63 6.62 -18.60
N CYS A 345 -2.31 6.79 -17.32
CA CYS A 345 -2.44 5.79 -16.28
C CYS A 345 -3.47 6.24 -15.24
N CYS A 346 -4.39 5.36 -14.87
CA CYS A 346 -5.32 5.61 -13.76
C CYS A 346 -4.94 4.75 -12.57
N ALA A 347 -4.65 5.40 -11.43
CA ALA A 347 -4.44 4.75 -10.16
C ALA A 347 -5.71 4.84 -9.31
N VAL A 348 -6.14 3.72 -8.71
CA VAL A 348 -7.31 3.67 -7.83
C VAL A 348 -7.05 2.80 -6.62
N ALA A 349 -7.46 3.28 -5.44
CA ALA A 349 -7.37 2.57 -4.19
C ALA A 349 -8.59 2.84 -3.31
N PHE A 350 -8.87 1.90 -2.40
CA PHE A 350 -9.99 1.98 -1.47
C PHE A 350 -9.48 2.04 -0.03
N GLY A 351 -10.12 2.85 0.81
CA GLY A 351 -9.79 3.02 2.22
C GLY A 351 -11.03 2.98 3.12
N PRO A 352 -10.85 3.09 4.46
CA PRO A 352 -11.94 3.07 5.43
C PRO A 352 -13.04 4.10 5.20
N GLY A 353 -14.23 3.81 5.73
CA GLY A 353 -15.41 4.67 5.60
C GLY A 353 -16.06 4.59 4.22
N LEU A 354 -16.02 3.40 3.60
CA LEU A 354 -15.49 3.18 2.24
C LEU A 354 -15.22 4.48 1.47
N THR A 355 -13.94 4.75 1.24
CA THR A 355 -13.48 5.87 0.40
C THR A 355 -12.78 5.32 -0.83
N MET A 356 -13.04 5.88 -2.01
CA MET A 356 -12.28 5.64 -3.23
C MET A 356 -11.41 6.86 -3.51
N GLU A 357 -10.11 6.66 -3.60
CA GLU A 357 -9.15 7.67 -4.02
C GLU A 357 -8.64 7.33 -5.42
N THR A 358 -8.55 8.34 -6.28
CA THR A 358 -8.14 8.17 -7.66
C THR A 358 -7.08 9.20 -8.04
N ALA A 359 -6.06 8.76 -8.77
CA ALA A 359 -5.08 9.65 -9.38
C ALA A 359 -4.96 9.34 -10.88
N LEU A 360 -5.10 10.39 -11.67
CA LEU A 360 -4.87 10.35 -13.09
C LEU A 360 -3.45 10.85 -13.38
N LEU A 361 -2.70 10.02 -14.08
CA LEU A 361 -1.30 10.22 -14.43
C LEU A 361 -1.17 10.26 -15.95
N GLN A 362 -0.31 11.13 -16.47
CA GLN A 362 0.02 11.22 -17.88
C GLN A 362 1.51 10.95 -18.10
N VAL A 363 1.87 10.15 -19.10
CA VAL A 363 3.27 9.92 -19.49
C VAL A 363 3.84 11.20 -20.09
N VAL A 364 5.03 11.63 -19.64
CA VAL A 364 5.65 12.92 -20.03
C VAL A 364 7.00 12.83 -20.68
#